data_AF-A0A925GZT1-F1
#
_entry.id   AF-A0A925GZT1-F1
#
_cell.length_a   1.000
_cell.length_b   1.000
_cell.length_c   1.000
_cell.angle_alpha   90.00
_cell.angle_beta   90.00
_cell.angle_gamma   90.00
#
_symmetry.space_group_name_H-M   'P 1'
#
loop_
_entity.id
_entity.type
_entity.pdbx_description
1 polymer ?
#
loop_
_entity_poly.entity_id
_entity_poly.type
_entity_poly.pdbx_seq_one_letter_code
_entity_poly.pdbx_strand_id
1 'polypeptide(L)' 'NSILGFQGNRDLALNMINWLSSDEDLISIRPKDPADNRITLSRAQMQGLFYTSVILMPLAIVLAGVSVWWRRR' A
#
# COMPACT_ATOMS: atom_id res chain seq x y z
N ASN A 1 20.42 -25.72 -15.76
CA ASN A 1 21.32 -24.83 -15.00
C ASN A 1 20.66 -23.49 -14.85
N SER A 2 20.83 -22.92 -13.66
CA SER A 2 20.48 -21.57 -13.21
C SER A 2 19.00 -21.19 -13.06
N ILE A 3 18.71 -20.84 -11.81
CA ILE A 3 17.93 -19.68 -11.32
C ILE A 3 16.42 -19.68 -11.56
N LEU A 4 15.67 -19.73 -10.45
CA LEU A 4 14.79 -18.65 -9.96
C LEU A 4 14.09 -19.13 -8.67
N GLY A 5 14.40 -18.51 -7.51
CA GLY A 5 13.48 -18.54 -6.36
C GLY A 5 13.97 -19.15 -5.02
N PHE A 6 15.26 -19.38 -4.80
CA PHE A 6 15.75 -19.99 -3.54
C PHE A 6 16.12 -18.98 -2.44
N GLN A 7 15.69 -17.71 -2.54
CA GLN A 7 15.95 -16.72 -1.49
C GLN A 7 15.07 -16.99 -0.25
N GLY A 8 13.79 -17.32 -0.46
CA GLY A 8 12.86 -17.65 0.63
C GLY A 8 13.24 -18.94 1.40
N ASN A 9 13.78 -19.95 0.72
CA ASN A 9 14.16 -21.21 1.36
C ASN A 9 15.44 -21.09 2.21
N ARG A 10 16.37 -20.23 1.79
CA ARG A 10 17.58 -19.93 2.57
C ARG A 10 17.24 -19.16 3.84
N ASP A 11 16.36 -18.17 3.73
CA ASP A 11 15.89 -17.40 4.87
C ASP A 11 15.11 -18.29 5.85
N LEU A 12 14.28 -19.22 5.36
CA LEU A 12 13.58 -20.20 6.19
C LEU A 12 14.57 -21.11 6.94
N ALA A 13 15.58 -21.65 6.26
CA ALA A 13 16.59 -22.51 6.89
C ALA A 13 17.39 -21.77 7.96
N LEU A 14 17.77 -20.52 7.69
CA LEU A 14 18.48 -19.67 8.67
C LEU A 14 17.60 -19.33 9.87
N ASN A 15 16.31 -19.05 9.66
CA ASN A 15 15.36 -18.84 10.77
C ASN A 15 15.16 -20.09 11.61
N MET A 16 15.08 -21.28 11.00
CA MET A 16 14.94 -22.55 11.72
C MET A 16 16.19 -22.89 12.54
N ILE A 17 17.38 -22.65 12.00
CA ILE A 17 18.65 -22.85 12.71
C ILE A 17 18.79 -21.84 13.86
N ASN A 18 18.43 -20.57 13.62
CA ASN A 18 18.40 -19.55 14.67
C ASN A 18 17.43 -19.95 15.80
N TRP A 19 16.24 -20.46 15.46
CA TRP A 19 15.24 -20.91 16.42
C TRP A 19 15.66 -22.15 17.22
N LEU A 20 16.27 -23.15 16.58
CA LEU A 20 16.78 -24.35 17.26
C LEU A 20 18.02 -24.07 18.11
N SER A 21 18.78 -23.03 17.77
CA SER A 21 19.92 -22.55 18.55
C SER A 21 19.51 -21.56 19.65
N SER A 22 18.23 -21.21 19.75
CA SER A 22 17.66 -20.24 20.70
C SER A 22 17.39 -20.88 22.07
N ASP A 23 18.36 -21.64 22.57
CA ASP A 23 18.40 -21.99 23.99
C ASP A 23 18.78 -20.72 24.77
N GLU A 24 17.99 -20.42 25.80
CA GLU A 24 18.07 -19.26 26.70
C GLU A 24 17.49 -17.90 26.21
N ASP A 25 16.18 -17.79 26.41
CA ASP A 25 15.61 -16.73 27.27
C ASP A 25 15.70 -15.28 26.78
N LEU A 26 15.06 -14.94 25.65
CA LEU A 26 14.80 -13.53 25.35
C LEU A 26 13.46 -13.32 24.63
N ILE A 27 12.52 -12.78 25.41
CA ILE A 27 11.53 -11.79 24.98
C ILE A 27 10.65 -12.29 23.83
N SER A 28 9.46 -12.77 24.19
CA SER A 28 8.34 -12.89 23.25
C SER A 28 7.98 -11.51 22.70
N ILE A 29 8.72 -11.02 21.73
CA ILE A 29 8.26 -9.96 20.84
C ILE A 29 7.12 -10.62 20.08
N ARG A 30 5.90 -10.52 20.65
CA ARG A 30 4.68 -10.82 19.90
C ARG A 30 4.78 -10.01 18.61
N PRO A 31 4.72 -10.64 17.43
CA PRO A 31 4.60 -9.90 16.19
C PRO A 31 3.44 -8.94 16.40
N LYS A 32 3.70 -7.63 16.32
CA LYS A 32 2.62 -6.66 16.20
C LYS A 32 1.88 -7.12 14.95
N ASP A 33 0.65 -7.60 15.13
CA ASP A 33 -0.21 -7.96 14.00
C ASP A 33 -0.04 -6.85 12.97
N PRO A 34 0.36 -7.17 11.72
CA PRO A 34 0.36 -6.16 10.68
C PRO A 34 -1.03 -5.57 10.76
N ALA A 35 -1.13 -4.28 11.09
CA ALA A 35 -2.42 -3.63 11.18
C ALA A 35 -3.01 -3.77 9.79
N ASP A 36 -3.85 -4.80 9.63
CA ASP A 36 -4.52 -5.15 8.40
C ASP A 36 -5.60 -4.10 8.27
N ASN A 37 -5.16 -2.88 7.99
CA ASN A 37 -5.97 -1.73 7.66
C ASN A 37 -6.47 -1.97 6.24
N ARG A 38 -7.17 -3.10 6.04
CA ARG A 38 -8.00 -3.33 4.87
C ARG A 38 -9.08 -2.30 4.95
N ILE A 39 -8.83 -1.16 4.31
CA ILE A 39 -9.87 -0.18 4.04
C ILE A 39 -10.83 -0.87 3.08
N THR A 40 -11.85 -1.53 3.64
CA THR A 40 -12.95 -2.13 2.88
C THR A 40 -13.83 -0.99 2.38
N LEU A 41 -13.35 -0.23 1.40
CA LEU A 41 -14.14 0.80 0.75
C LEU A 41 -15.29 0.09 0.02
N SER A 42 -16.51 0.45 0.40
CA SER A 42 -17.70 0.06 -0.38
C SER A 42 -17.52 0.58 -1.82
N ARG A 43 -18.08 -0.14 -2.81
CA ARG A 43 -18.02 0.28 -4.23
C ARG A 43 -18.47 1.74 -4.42
N ALA A 44 -19.43 2.19 -3.62
CA ALA A 44 -19.90 3.58 -3.61
C ALA A 44 -18.83 4.58 -3.12
N GLN A 45 -18.07 4.23 -2.08
CA GLN A 45 -16.99 5.07 -1.56
C GLN A 45 -15.83 5.16 -2.55
N MET A 46 -15.50 4.05 -3.22
CA MET A 46 -14.47 4.01 -4.26
C MET A 46 -14.86 4.85 -5.48
N GLN A 47 -16.12 4.76 -5.92
CA GLN A 47 -16.63 5.61 -6.99
C GLN A 47 -16.63 7.09 -6.59
N GLY A 48 -17.06 7.43 -5.37
CA GLY A 48 -17.02 8.81 -4.88
C GLY A 48 -15.60 9.40 -4.87
N LEU A 49 -14.62 8.63 -4.41
CA LEU A 49 -13.20 8.99 -4.47
C LEU A 49 -12.71 9.18 -5.91
N PHE A 50 -13.08 8.28 -6.82
CA PHE A 50 -12.70 8.38 -8.22
C PHE A 50 -13.28 9.65 -8.86
N TYR A 51 -14.58 9.91 -8.73
CA TYR A 51 -15.22 11.09 -9.30
C TYR A 51 -14.67 12.39 -8.71
N THR A 52 -14.41 12.44 -7.40
CA THR A 52 -13.89 13.66 -6.76
C THR A 52 -12.42 13.90 -7.11
N SER A 53 -11.55 12.90 -6.99
CA SER A 53 -10.12 13.10 -7.24
C SER A 53 -9.76 13.17 -8.73
N VAL A 54 -10.42 12.38 -9.57
CA VAL A 54 -10.05 12.22 -10.99
C VAL A 54 -10.88 13.11 -11.90
N ILE A 55 -12.12 13.47 -11.53
CA ILE A 55 -13.01 14.26 -12.41
C ILE A 55 -13.20 15.68 -11.89
N LEU A 56 -13.54 15.87 -10.60
CA LEU A 56 -13.83 17.20 -10.06
C LEU A 56 -12.62 18.14 -10.13
N MET A 57 -11.43 17.67 -9.74
CA MET A 57 -10.20 18.47 -9.77
C MET A 57 -9.84 18.99 -11.17
N PRO A 58 -9.69 18.14 -12.21
CA PRO A 58 -9.38 18.64 -13.55
C PRO A 58 -10.51 19.52 -14.12
N LEU A 59 -11.77 19.21 -13.83
CA LEU A 59 -12.88 20.04 -14.27
C LEU A 59 -12.83 21.44 -13.65
N ALA A 60 -12.46 21.56 -12.37
CA ALA A 60 -12.27 22.86 -11.72
C ALA A 60 -11.15 23.68 -12.39
N ILE A 61 -10.05 23.03 -12.77
CA ILE A 61 -8.94 23.68 -13.49
C ILE A 61 -9.41 24.17 -14.87
N VAL A 62 -10.14 23.35 -15.61
CA VAL A 62 -10.67 23.73 -16.93
C VAL A 62 -11.64 24.90 -16.79
N LEU A 63 -12.57 24.85 -15.83
CA LEU A 63 -13.52 25.95 -15.58
C LEU A 63 -12.80 27.24 -15.20
N ALA A 64 -11.75 27.16 -14.36
CA ALA A 64 -10.92 28.31 -14.05
C ALA A 64 -10.21 28.87 -15.29
N GLY A 65 -9.68 28.00 -16.16
CA GLY A 65 -9.06 28.41 -17.42
C GLY A 65 -10.05 29.09 -18.38
N VAL A 66 -11.23 28.49 -18.58
CA VAL A 66 -12.29 29.04 -19.44
C VAL A 66 -12.82 30.37 -18.90
N SER A 67 -13.06 30.48 -17.60
CA SER A 67 -13.53 31.72 -16.99
C SER A 67 -12.52 32.85 -17.08
N VAL A 68 -11.21 32.55 -16.97
CA VAL A 68 -10.15 33.54 -17.21
C VAL A 68 -10.10 33.94 -18.68
N TRP A 69 -10.24 33.00 -19.61
CA TRP A 69 -10.27 33.30 -21.05
C TRP A 69 -11.44 34.21 -21.43
N TRP A 70 -12.65 33.91 -20.93
CA TRP A 70 -13.82 34.76 -21.15
C TRP A 70 -13.69 36.15 -20.54
N ARG A 71 -13.02 36.31 -19.39
CA ARG A 71 -12.77 37.64 -18.81
C ARG A 71 -11.73 38.46 -19.58
N ARG A 72 -10.85 37.80 -20.33
CA ARG A 72 -9.77 38.45 -21.09
C ARG A 72 -10.15 38.79 -22.52
N ARG A 73 -11.24 38.21 -23.03
CA ARG A 73 -11.79 38.52 -24.35
C ARG A 73 -12.88 39.58 -24.23
#